data_AF-A0A838VM04-F1
#
_entry.id   AF-A0A838VM04-F1
#
_cell.length_a   1.000
_cell.length_b   1.000
_cell.length_c   1.000
_cell.angle_alpha   90.00
_cell.angle_beta   90.00
_cell.angle_gamma   90.00
#
_symmetry.space_group_name_H-M   'P 1'
#
loop_
_entity.id
_entity.type
_entity.pdbx_description
1 polymer ?
#
loop_
_entity_poly.entity_id
_entity_poly.type
_entity_poly.pdbx_seq_one_letter_code
_entity_poly.pdbx_strand_id
1 'polypeptide(L)'
;MTIAIRMLGWLQPLELAAFDLSFRLRPTEATDERIVIVSIEESDLTRLKQWPFSDAVLAKLLTQISQQKPKVIGLDLYRDLPVEPGHEEITKVFKTTPNLIGIQKVIGDRFSSKVAPAPILAQLGQISANDVVVDTDGVLRRGMLFPIPGDPLPSLGLAMATAYLKEQGI
;
A
#
# COMPACT_ATOMS: atom_id res chain seq x y z
N MET A 1 -32.50 -22.71 -12.99
CA MET A 1 -32.07 -21.96 -14.21
C MET A 1 -31.13 -20.80 -13.87
N THR A 2 -31.47 -19.93 -12.92
CA THR A 2 -30.61 -18.81 -12.47
C THR A 2 -29.24 -19.24 -11.92
N ILE A 3 -29.18 -20.34 -11.16
CA ILE A 3 -27.92 -20.88 -10.62
C ILE A 3 -26.96 -21.29 -11.75
N ALA A 4 -27.47 -21.94 -12.80
CA ALA A 4 -26.66 -22.36 -13.95
C ALA A 4 -26.11 -21.16 -14.73
N ILE A 5 -26.92 -20.13 -14.97
CA ILE A 5 -26.50 -18.89 -15.64
C ILE A 5 -25.45 -18.14 -14.81
N ARG A 6 -25.59 -18.13 -13.48
CA ARG A 6 -24.60 -17.56 -12.56
C ARG A 6 -23.29 -18.34 -12.55
N MET A 7 -23.34 -19.68 -12.58
CA MET A 7 -22.13 -20.53 -12.66
C MET A 7 -21.37 -20.35 -13.98
N LEU A 8 -22.07 -19.96 -15.05
CA LEU A 8 -21.46 -19.61 -16.35
C LEU A 8 -20.89 -18.18 -16.40
N GLY A 9 -21.06 -17.38 -15.34
CA GLY A 9 -20.52 -16.02 -15.24
C GLY A 9 -21.25 -14.96 -16.08
N TRP A 10 -22.36 -15.30 -16.75
CA TRP A 10 -23.03 -14.38 -17.68
C TRP A 10 -23.68 -13.17 -17.00
N LEU A 11 -23.97 -13.25 -15.70
CA LEU A 11 -24.50 -12.12 -14.93
C LEU A 11 -23.41 -11.23 -14.36
N GLN A 12 -22.14 -11.66 -14.39
CA GLN A 12 -21.03 -10.94 -13.76
C GLN A 12 -20.92 -9.48 -14.21
N PRO A 13 -21.06 -9.12 -15.51
CA PRO A 13 -21.00 -7.72 -15.92
C PRO A 13 -22.11 -6.86 -15.31
N LEU A 14 -23.34 -7.41 -15.20
CA LEU A 14 -24.46 -6.71 -14.59
C LEU A 14 -24.29 -6.57 -13.07
N GLU A 15 -23.75 -7.59 -12.42
CA GLU A 15 -23.42 -7.55 -10.99
C GLU A 15 -22.38 -6.48 -10.68
N LEU A 16 -21.30 -6.40 -11.48
CA LEU A 16 -20.27 -5.37 -11.34
C LEU A 16 -20.83 -3.97 -11.61
N ALA A 17 -21.66 -3.80 -12.64
CA ALA A 17 -22.30 -2.51 -12.93
C ALA A 17 -23.24 -2.04 -11.80
N ALA A 18 -24.01 -2.96 -11.21
CA ALA A 18 -24.87 -2.67 -10.07
C ALA A 18 -24.05 -2.28 -8.83
N PHE A 19 -22.92 -2.95 -8.60
CA PHE A 19 -21.98 -2.63 -7.53
C PHE A 19 -21.33 -1.25 -7.72
N ASP A 20 -20.88 -0.93 -8.94
CA ASP A 20 -20.32 0.38 -9.25
C ASP A 20 -21.36 1.50 -9.10
N LEU A 21 -22.63 1.21 -9.40
CA LEU A 21 -23.72 2.14 -9.15
C LEU A 21 -23.97 2.35 -7.65
N SER A 22 -23.92 1.29 -6.83
CA SER A 22 -24.13 1.40 -5.39
C SER A 22 -23.06 2.26 -4.71
N PHE A 23 -21.79 2.15 -5.14
CA PHE A 23 -20.72 3.05 -4.69
C PHE A 23 -20.95 4.50 -5.08
N ARG A 24 -21.41 4.76 -6.31
CA ARG A 24 -21.70 6.12 -6.78
C ARG A 24 -22.90 6.76 -6.08
N LEU A 25 -23.87 5.95 -5.66
CA LEU A 25 -25.04 6.41 -4.92
C LEU A 25 -24.80 6.52 -3.40
N ARG A 26 -23.66 6.01 -2.90
CA ARG A 26 -23.30 6.12 -1.49
C ARG A 26 -23.11 7.59 -1.11
N PRO A 27 -23.67 8.05 0.02
CA PRO A 27 -23.37 9.37 0.55
C PRO A 27 -21.87 9.56 0.75
N THR A 28 -21.38 10.79 0.52
CA THR A 28 -19.98 11.14 0.78
C THR A 28 -19.65 10.91 2.25
N GLU A 29 -18.56 10.18 2.51
CA GLU A 29 -18.04 10.01 3.86
C GLU A 29 -17.26 11.25 4.30
N ALA A 30 -17.39 11.61 5.57
CA ALA A 30 -16.58 12.68 6.14
C ALA A 30 -15.10 12.25 6.15
N THR A 31 -14.20 13.20 5.86
CA THR A 31 -12.76 12.97 5.95
C THR A 31 -12.37 12.65 7.38
N ASP A 32 -11.60 11.57 7.57
CA ASP A 32 -11.08 11.18 8.87
C ASP A 32 -9.81 12.00 9.20
N GLU A 33 -9.91 12.89 10.20
CA GLU A 33 -8.81 13.77 10.63
C GLU A 33 -7.61 13.01 11.20
N ARG A 34 -7.75 11.72 11.50
CA ARG A 34 -6.68 10.87 12.03
C ARG A 34 -5.74 10.36 10.94
N ILE A 35 -6.12 10.49 9.67
CA ILE A 35 -5.40 9.94 8.52
C ILE A 35 -4.80 11.08 7.71
N VAL A 36 -3.50 11.01 7.46
CA VAL A 36 -2.78 11.94 6.59
C VAL A 36 -2.20 11.15 5.42
N ILE A 37 -2.46 11.61 4.20
CA ILE A 37 -1.89 11.05 2.98
C ILE A 37 -0.81 12.01 2.49
N VAL A 38 0.41 11.49 2.34
CA VAL A 38 1.52 12.22 1.70
C VAL A 38 1.68 11.65 0.30
N SER A 39 1.15 12.36 -0.70
CA SER A 39 1.24 11.99 -2.11
C SER A 39 2.50 12.56 -2.76
N ILE A 40 2.84 12.01 -3.92
CA ILE A 40 3.86 12.54 -4.82
C ILE A 40 3.15 13.00 -6.08
N GLU A 41 3.34 14.26 -6.44
CA GLU A 41 2.74 14.85 -7.64
C GLU A 41 3.79 15.15 -8.71
N GLU A 42 3.35 15.42 -9.94
CA GLU A 42 4.22 15.73 -11.08
C GLU A 42 5.12 16.96 -10.81
N SER A 43 4.63 17.92 -10.04
CA SER A 43 5.43 19.07 -9.60
C SER A 43 6.61 18.67 -8.71
N ASP A 44 6.45 17.62 -7.89
CA ASP A 44 7.54 17.11 -7.06
C ASP A 44 8.59 16.43 -7.94
N LEU A 45 8.17 15.65 -8.93
CA LEU A 45 9.07 15.00 -9.89
C LEU A 45 9.88 16.03 -10.69
N THR A 46 9.21 17.08 -11.17
CA THR A 46 9.83 18.18 -11.89
C THR A 46 10.86 18.91 -11.02
N ARG A 47 10.55 19.11 -9.73
CA ARG A 47 11.44 19.77 -8.77
C ARG A 47 12.65 18.90 -8.41
N LEU A 48 12.44 17.61 -8.17
CA LEU A 48 13.45 16.66 -7.72
C LEU A 48 14.34 16.14 -8.87
N LYS A 49 13.85 16.20 -10.12
CA LYS A 49 14.56 15.82 -11.35
C LYS A 49 15.08 14.36 -11.39
N GLN A 50 14.64 13.52 -10.46
CA GLN A 50 15.06 12.13 -10.33
C GLN A 50 13.88 11.28 -9.86
N TRP A 51 13.63 10.18 -10.58
CA TRP A 51 12.66 9.17 -10.18
C TRP A 51 13.24 7.76 -10.34
N PRO A 52 13.16 6.89 -9.32
CA PRO A 52 12.74 7.18 -7.95
C PRO A 52 13.61 8.26 -7.29
N PHE A 53 13.04 9.10 -6.43
CA PHE A 53 13.82 10.11 -5.71
C PHE A 53 14.77 9.46 -4.70
N SER A 54 15.86 10.17 -4.41
CA SER A 54 16.94 9.63 -3.58
C SER A 54 16.53 9.29 -2.15
N ASP A 55 17.28 8.36 -1.57
CA ASP A 55 17.11 7.89 -0.20
C ASP A 55 17.32 9.03 0.81
N ALA A 56 18.18 10.01 0.51
CA ALA A 56 18.33 11.22 1.33
C ALA A 56 17.03 12.02 1.44
N VAL A 57 16.29 12.16 0.34
CA VAL A 57 14.99 12.87 0.33
C VAL A 57 13.96 12.08 1.14
N LEU A 58 13.91 10.75 0.95
CA LEU A 58 13.00 9.89 1.70
C LEU A 58 13.32 9.90 3.20
N ALA A 59 14.59 9.83 3.57
CA ALA A 59 15.04 9.83 4.95
C ALA A 59 14.62 11.12 5.66
N LYS A 60 14.80 12.26 5.00
CA LYS A 60 14.35 13.57 5.50
C LYS A 60 12.83 13.62 5.68
N LEU A 61 12.07 13.14 4.70
CA LEU A 61 10.60 13.10 4.76
C LEU A 61 10.12 12.24 5.93
N LEU A 62 10.60 11.00 6.04
CA LEU A 62 10.21 10.08 7.12
C LEU A 62 10.64 10.60 8.49
N THR A 63 11.78 11.28 8.58
CA THR A 63 12.21 11.93 9.83
C THR A 63 11.22 13.01 10.26
N GLN A 64 10.77 13.86 9.33
CA GLN A 64 9.78 14.91 9.61
C GLN A 64 8.42 14.32 10.00
N ILE A 65 7.97 13.27 9.32
CA ILE A 65 6.72 12.57 9.66
C ILE A 65 6.83 11.94 11.05
N SER A 66 7.93 11.25 11.34
CA SER A 66 8.17 10.57 12.63
C SER A 66 8.20 11.55 13.81
N GLN A 67 8.71 12.78 13.61
CA GLN A 67 8.70 13.84 14.64
C GLN A 67 7.28 14.24 15.11
N GLN A 68 6.27 14.04 14.27
CA GLN A 68 4.86 14.29 14.63
C GLN A 68 4.23 13.16 15.44
N LYS A 69 4.99 12.09 15.73
CA LYS A 69 4.58 10.93 16.52
C LYS A 69 3.29 10.26 16.01
N PRO A 70 3.19 9.92 14.72
CA PRO A 70 2.06 9.14 14.22
C PRO A 70 2.03 7.77 14.91
N LYS A 71 0.85 7.18 15.05
CA LYS A 71 0.72 5.82 15.59
C LYS A 71 1.34 4.77 14.67
N VAL A 72 1.09 4.88 13.36
CA VAL A 72 1.65 4.00 12.34
C VAL A 72 1.98 4.81 11.09
N ILE A 73 3.02 4.40 10.36
CA ILE A 73 3.42 4.97 9.07
C ILE A 73 3.41 3.85 8.04
N GLY A 74 2.64 3.99 6.97
CA GLY A 74 2.69 3.11 5.80
C GLY A 74 3.52 3.75 4.69
N LEU A 75 4.47 3.00 4.14
CA LEU A 75 5.32 3.44 3.03
C LEU A 75 5.02 2.58 1.80
N ASP A 76 4.14 3.08 0.94
CA ASP A 76 3.80 2.47 -0.37
C ASP A 76 4.80 2.91 -1.46
N LEU A 77 6.09 2.66 -1.22
CA LEU A 77 7.18 2.89 -2.18
C LEU A 77 8.14 1.71 -2.18
N TYR A 78 8.43 1.19 -3.37
CA TYR A 78 9.45 0.14 -3.51
C TYR A 78 10.84 0.73 -3.22
N ARG A 79 11.58 0.00 -2.38
CA ARG A 79 12.95 0.31 -1.93
C ARG A 79 13.78 -0.96 -1.78
N ASP A 80 13.61 -1.91 -2.69
CA ASP A 80 14.41 -3.14 -2.79
C ASP A 80 15.88 -2.86 -3.12
N LEU A 81 16.12 -1.79 -3.89
CA LEU A 81 17.45 -1.34 -4.28
C LEU A 81 17.78 0.04 -3.66
N PRO A 82 19.06 0.30 -3.29
CA PRO A 82 19.50 1.63 -2.88
C PRO A 82 19.24 2.69 -3.95
N VAL A 83 18.80 3.88 -3.53
CA VAL A 83 18.64 5.03 -4.43
C VAL A 83 19.53 6.16 -3.93
N GLU A 84 20.77 6.19 -4.39
CA GLU A 84 21.72 7.21 -3.95
C GLU A 84 21.34 8.63 -4.41
N PRO A 85 21.78 9.66 -3.67
CA PRO A 85 22.51 9.59 -2.39
C PRO A 85 21.61 9.30 -1.19
N GLY A 86 22.17 8.73 -0.13
CA GLY A 86 21.60 8.76 1.21
C GLY A 86 21.14 7.40 1.76
N HIS A 87 21.69 6.32 1.24
CA HIS A 87 21.26 4.97 1.61
C HIS A 87 21.56 4.63 3.09
N GLU A 88 22.66 5.17 3.63
CA GLU A 88 23.00 4.99 5.04
C GLU A 88 22.00 5.71 5.96
N GLU A 89 21.59 6.92 5.60
CA GLU A 89 20.62 7.73 6.33
C GLU A 89 19.26 7.07 6.36
N ILE A 90 18.73 6.62 5.21
CA ILE A 90 17.43 5.94 5.18
C ILE A 90 17.46 4.63 5.98
N THR A 91 18.58 3.90 5.93
CA THR A 91 18.76 2.67 6.71
C THR A 91 18.72 2.96 8.22
N LYS A 92 19.32 4.07 8.66
CA LYS A 92 19.22 4.52 10.07
C LYS A 92 17.78 4.85 10.42
N VAL A 93 17.08 5.61 9.57
CA VAL A 93 15.66 5.98 9.78
C VAL A 93 14.77 4.74 9.89
N PHE A 94 14.94 3.75 9.01
CA PHE A 94 14.20 2.49 9.08
C PHE A 94 14.43 1.76 10.40
N LYS A 95 15.68 1.67 10.87
CA LYS A 95 16.03 1.04 12.15
C LYS A 95 15.49 1.79 13.37
N THR A 96 15.34 3.11 13.30
CA THR A 96 14.89 3.94 14.43
C THR A 96 13.40 4.27 14.38
N THR A 97 12.64 3.74 13.42
CA THR A 97 11.20 4.01 13.24
C THR A 97 10.42 2.69 13.32
N PRO A 98 10.15 2.17 14.53
CA PRO A 98 9.56 0.83 14.70
C PRO A 98 8.10 0.72 14.26
N ASN A 99 7.41 1.84 14.08
CA ASN A 99 6.02 1.92 13.63
C ASN A 99 5.90 2.19 12.11
N LEU A 100 7.00 2.06 11.37
CA LEU A 100 7.00 2.14 9.91
C LEU A 100 6.74 0.76 9.30
N ILE A 101 5.86 0.68 8.31
CA ILE A 101 5.58 -0.54 7.55
C ILE A 101 5.85 -0.26 6.08
N GLY A 102 6.79 -0.99 5.50
CA GLY A 102 7.08 -0.95 4.07
C GLY A 102 6.25 -1.94 3.28
N ILE A 103 6.43 -1.90 1.96
CA ILE A 103 5.74 -2.79 1.02
C ILE A 103 6.71 -3.74 0.34
N GLN A 104 6.15 -4.84 -0.16
CA GLN A 104 6.69 -5.67 -1.23
C GLN A 104 5.55 -6.05 -2.17
N LYS A 105 5.90 -6.48 -3.39
CA LYS A 105 4.95 -7.07 -4.32
C LYS A 105 5.16 -8.57 -4.39
N VAL A 106 4.16 -9.31 -3.93
CA VAL A 106 4.25 -10.76 -3.71
C VAL A 106 3.82 -11.54 -4.95
N ILE A 107 2.85 -11.03 -5.68
CA ILE A 107 2.23 -11.63 -6.85
C ILE A 107 2.65 -10.81 -8.08
N GLY A 108 3.40 -11.44 -8.97
CA GLY A 108 3.66 -10.89 -10.29
C GLY A 108 2.44 -11.08 -11.20
N ASP A 109 2.22 -10.12 -12.09
CA ASP A 109 1.19 -10.15 -13.11
C ASP A 109 1.78 -9.78 -14.48
N ARG A 110 0.93 -9.71 -15.50
CA ARG A 110 1.35 -9.37 -16.87
C ARG A 110 1.94 -7.96 -17.03
N PHE A 111 1.71 -7.07 -16.06
CA PHE A 111 2.14 -5.68 -16.09
C PHE A 111 3.31 -5.41 -15.14
N SER A 112 3.52 -6.24 -14.13
CA SER A 112 4.52 -6.01 -13.10
C SER A 112 5.04 -7.31 -12.45
N SER A 113 6.36 -7.43 -12.34
CA SER A 113 7.02 -8.54 -11.65
C SER A 113 6.86 -8.43 -10.14
N LYS A 114 7.22 -9.51 -9.43
CA LYS A 114 7.43 -9.44 -7.97
C LYS A 114 8.53 -8.43 -7.65
N VAL A 115 8.37 -7.70 -6.56
CA VAL A 115 9.34 -6.70 -6.09
C VAL A 115 9.63 -6.98 -4.63
N ALA A 116 10.91 -7.11 -4.30
CA ALA A 116 11.33 -7.36 -2.93
C ALA A 116 11.03 -6.14 -2.02
N PRO A 117 10.97 -6.33 -0.70
CA PRO A 117 10.92 -5.22 0.25
C PRO A 117 12.30 -4.58 0.39
N ALA A 118 12.36 -3.44 1.07
CA ALA A 118 13.62 -2.93 1.59
C ALA A 118 14.27 -3.97 2.53
N PRO A 119 15.53 -4.39 2.30
CA PRO A 119 16.15 -5.46 3.07
C PRO A 119 16.13 -5.24 4.59
N ILE A 120 16.30 -4.00 5.02
CA ILE A 120 16.28 -3.61 6.44
C ILE A 120 14.87 -3.74 7.03
N LEU A 121 13.83 -3.31 6.31
CA LEU A 121 12.46 -3.46 6.80
C LEU A 121 12.05 -4.94 6.87
N ALA A 122 12.52 -5.76 5.92
CA ALA A 122 12.29 -7.20 5.94
C ALA A 122 12.95 -7.87 7.17
N GLN A 123 14.18 -7.50 7.50
CA GLN A 123 14.87 -7.99 8.71
C GLN A 123 14.14 -7.62 10.00
N LEU A 124 13.49 -6.44 10.03
CA LEU A 124 12.71 -5.97 11.18
C LEU A 124 11.30 -6.54 11.24
N GLY A 125 10.86 -7.31 10.23
CA GLY A 125 9.48 -7.78 10.10
C GLY A 125 8.46 -6.65 9.85
N GLN A 126 8.94 -5.50 9.36
CA GLN A 126 8.18 -4.27 9.12
C GLN A 126 7.74 -4.18 7.65
N ILE A 127 7.17 -5.27 7.13
CA ILE A 127 6.78 -5.41 5.72
C ILE A 127 5.31 -5.81 5.58
N SER A 128 4.73 -5.43 4.46
CA SER A 128 3.37 -5.76 4.04
C SER A 128 3.33 -5.91 2.53
N ALA A 129 2.20 -6.37 2.00
CA ALA A 129 1.98 -6.45 0.57
C ALA A 129 1.17 -5.26 0.04
N ASN A 130 1.49 -4.78 -1.16
CA ASN A 130 0.67 -3.80 -1.87
C ASN A 130 0.01 -4.37 -3.13
N ASP A 131 -0.09 -5.70 -3.21
CA ASP A 131 -0.72 -6.38 -4.31
C ASP A 131 -2.20 -6.01 -4.43
N VAL A 132 -2.65 -5.86 -5.67
CA VAL A 132 -4.02 -5.54 -6.02
C VAL A 132 -4.55 -6.49 -7.08
N VAL A 133 -5.87 -6.64 -7.14
CA VAL A 133 -6.51 -7.42 -8.20
C VAL A 133 -7.31 -6.47 -9.08
N VAL A 134 -6.89 -6.41 -10.34
CA VAL A 134 -7.59 -5.66 -11.39
C VAL A 134 -8.58 -6.61 -12.07
N ASP A 135 -9.84 -6.20 -12.16
CA ASP A 135 -10.87 -6.97 -12.86
C ASP A 135 -10.61 -6.99 -14.37
N THR A 136 -11.32 -7.86 -15.10
CA THR A 136 -11.12 -8.05 -16.55
C THR A 136 -11.43 -6.79 -17.37
N ASP A 137 -12.24 -5.88 -16.84
CA ASP A 137 -12.57 -4.58 -17.41
C ASP A 137 -11.58 -3.47 -17.02
N GLY A 138 -10.51 -3.80 -16.29
CA GLY A 138 -9.45 -2.86 -15.90
C GLY A 138 -9.76 -2.06 -14.64
N VAL A 139 -10.91 -2.28 -14.00
CA VAL A 139 -11.29 -1.55 -12.79
C VAL A 139 -10.81 -2.30 -11.55
N LEU A 140 -10.31 -1.54 -10.57
CA LEU A 140 -9.90 -2.05 -9.28
C LEU A 140 -11.06 -1.94 -8.28
N ARG A 141 -11.66 -3.08 -7.93
CA ARG A 141 -12.81 -3.15 -7.00
C ARG A 141 -12.52 -3.89 -5.70
N ARG A 142 -11.39 -4.59 -5.64
CA ARG A 142 -11.10 -5.58 -4.60
C ARG A 142 -9.83 -5.21 -3.85
N GLY A 143 -9.97 -4.92 -2.56
CA GLY A 143 -8.85 -4.84 -1.62
C GLY A 143 -8.56 -6.21 -1.03
N MET A 144 -7.32 -6.69 -1.16
CA MET A 144 -6.91 -7.95 -0.55
C MET A 144 -6.59 -7.75 0.94
N LEU A 145 -6.90 -8.75 1.76
CA LEU A 145 -6.44 -8.82 3.16
C LEU A 145 -5.11 -9.56 3.24
N PHE A 146 -5.02 -10.68 2.54
CA PHE A 146 -3.81 -11.46 2.33
C PHE A 146 -3.71 -11.75 0.83
N PRO A 147 -2.60 -11.42 0.16
CA PRO A 147 -2.47 -11.69 -1.27
C PRO A 147 -2.44 -13.18 -1.58
N ILE A 148 -1.73 -13.96 -0.76
CA ILE A 148 -1.57 -15.40 -0.94
C ILE A 148 -2.32 -16.15 0.18
N PRO A 149 -3.26 -17.05 -0.15
CA PRO A 149 -3.93 -17.88 0.85
C PRO A 149 -2.93 -18.70 1.68
N GLY A 150 -3.01 -18.58 3.01
CA GLY A 150 -2.13 -19.29 3.95
C GLY A 150 -0.78 -18.62 4.19
N ASP A 151 -0.42 -17.58 3.44
CA ASP A 151 0.73 -16.72 3.74
C ASP A 151 0.33 -15.68 4.80
N PRO A 152 1.09 -15.54 5.90
CA PRO A 152 0.75 -14.59 6.95
C PRO A 152 0.99 -13.13 6.56
N LEU A 153 1.57 -12.82 5.40
CA LEU A 153 1.87 -11.45 5.00
C LEU A 153 0.58 -10.69 4.63
N PRO A 154 0.18 -9.69 5.43
CA PRO A 154 -1.04 -8.93 5.19
C PRO A 154 -0.84 -7.87 4.09
N SER A 155 -1.93 -7.36 3.54
CA SER A 155 -1.90 -6.12 2.76
C SER A 155 -1.53 -4.93 3.64
N LEU A 156 -0.98 -3.87 3.02
CA LEU A 156 -0.57 -2.65 3.72
C LEU A 156 -1.72 -2.06 4.56
N GLY A 157 -2.92 -1.99 3.99
CA GLY A 157 -4.10 -1.48 4.70
C GLY A 157 -4.43 -2.31 5.95
N LEU A 158 -4.39 -3.65 5.85
CA LEU A 158 -4.62 -4.52 7.00
C LEU A 158 -3.49 -4.38 8.04
N ALA A 159 -2.24 -4.37 7.61
CA ALA A 159 -1.08 -4.23 8.49
C ALA A 159 -1.15 -2.93 9.32
N MET A 160 -1.46 -1.81 8.65
CA MET A 160 -1.60 -0.50 9.31
C MET A 160 -2.80 -0.47 10.25
N ALA A 161 -3.95 -0.98 9.83
CA ALA A 161 -5.15 -1.04 10.66
C ALA A 161 -4.90 -1.87 11.93
N THR A 162 -4.30 -3.06 11.79
CA THR A 162 -3.95 -3.92 12.92
C THR A 162 -2.95 -3.24 13.86
N ALA A 163 -1.90 -2.61 13.33
CA ALA A 163 -0.92 -1.89 14.15
C ALA A 163 -1.59 -0.73 14.94
N TYR A 164 -2.46 0.03 14.28
CA TYR A 164 -3.19 1.14 14.88
C TYR A 164 -4.21 0.69 15.95
N LEU A 165 -4.96 -0.39 15.68
CA LEU A 165 -6.02 -0.90 16.56
C LEU A 165 -5.46 -1.67 17.77
N LYS A 166 -4.31 -2.32 17.62
CA LYS A 166 -3.63 -3.00 18.73
C LYS A 166 -3.32 -2.04 19.89
N GLU A 167 -2.96 -0.80 19.59
CA GLU A 167 -2.77 0.24 20.62
C GLU A 167 -4.07 0.67 21.31
N GLN A 168 -5.23 0.36 20.72
CA GLN A 168 -6.56 0.59 21.30
C GLN A 168 -7.10 -0.63 22.05
N GLY A 169 -6.35 -1.73 22.09
CA GLY A 169 -6.79 -2.98 22.73
C GLY A 169 -7.82 -3.76 21.92
N ILE A 170 -7.88 -3.53 20.60
CA ILE A 170 -8.75 -4.24 19.64
C ILE A 170 -7.92 -5.22 18.82
#